data_AF-A0AAD4DSI0-F1
#
_entry.id   AF-A0AAD4DSI0-F1
#
_cell.length_a   1.000
_cell.length_b   1.000
_cell.length_c   1.000
_cell.angle_alpha   90.00
_cell.angle_beta   90.00
_cell.angle_gamma   90.00
#
_symmetry.space_group_name_H-M   'P 1'
#
loop_
_entity.id
_entity.type
_entity.pdbx_description
1 polymer ?
#
loop_
_entity_poly.entity_id
_entity_poly.type
_entity_poly.pdbx_seq_one_letter_code
_entity_poly.pdbx_strand_id
1 'polypeptide(L)'
;MGRVPQGGRNWEGFGADPFLTGESAYETILGLQNGGVQATAEHFINYEQEHFPTLESSNVDDQTQHEIYAHPFLRSVMAVGSVGT
;
A
#
# COMPACT_ATOMS: atom_id res chain seq x y z
N MET A 1 5.02 0.98 3.08
CA MET A 1 4.81 0.58 4.48
C MET A 1 5.85 1.30 5.34
N GLY A 2 5.66 1.34 6.65
CA GLY A 2 6.65 1.92 7.57
C GLY A 2 7.73 0.92 8.00
N ARG A 3 8.39 0.19 7.08
CA ARG A 3 9.28 -0.93 7.44
C ARG A 3 10.41 -0.53 8.40
N VAL A 4 11.05 0.61 8.14
CA VAL A 4 12.13 1.16 8.97
C VAL A 4 11.91 2.65 9.20
N PRO A 5 12.21 3.20 10.39
CA PRO A 5 11.98 4.63 10.69
C PRO A 5 12.70 5.61 9.74
N GLN A 6 13.81 5.18 9.15
CA GLN A 6 14.65 5.99 8.26
C GLN A 6 14.11 6.09 6.82
N GLY A 7 12.98 5.44 6.50
CA GLY A 7 12.36 5.51 5.18
C GLY A 7 11.93 6.94 4.82
N GLY A 8 12.48 7.48 3.72
CA GLY A 8 12.28 8.89 3.33
C GLY A 8 10.84 9.25 2.97
N ARG A 9 10.02 8.28 2.54
CA ARG A 9 8.60 8.46 2.20
C ARG A 9 7.62 7.82 3.19
N ASN A 10 8.09 7.47 4.39
CA ASN A 10 7.21 6.95 5.45
C ASN A 10 6.04 7.89 5.80
N TRP A 11 6.23 9.21 5.63
CA TRP A 11 5.23 10.23 5.95
C TRP A 11 3.99 10.19 5.05
N GLU A 12 4.09 9.60 3.86
CA GLU A 12 2.98 9.46 2.90
C GLU A 12 2.13 8.21 3.17
N GLY A 13 2.63 7.29 4.00
CA GLY A 13 1.96 6.04 4.35
C GLY A 13 1.16 6.11 5.66
N PHE A 14 0.44 5.03 5.96
CA PHE A 14 -0.42 4.94 7.14
C PHE A 14 0.24 4.28 8.36
N GLY A 15 1.43 3.69 8.20
CA GLY A 15 2.19 3.08 9.29
C GLY A 15 2.86 1.76 8.91
N ALA A 16 3.33 1.05 9.94
CA ALA A 16 4.04 -0.22 9.81
C ALA A 16 3.13 -1.46 9.93
N ASP A 17 1.88 -1.29 10.35
CA ASP A 17 0.92 -2.38 10.48
C ASP A 17 0.16 -2.60 9.15
N PRO A 18 0.19 -3.82 8.59
CA PRO A 18 -0.41 -4.07 7.27
C PRO A 18 -1.93 -3.98 7.29
N PHE A 19 -2.57 -4.37 8.39
CA PHE A 19 -4.02 -4.27 8.55
C PHE A 19 -4.47 -2.81 8.56
N LEU A 20 -3.88 -1.97 9.42
CA LEU A 20 -4.15 -0.53 9.50
C LEU A 20 -3.93 0.14 8.14
N THR A 21 -2.84 -0.20 7.46
CA THR A 21 -2.53 0.37 6.13
C THR A 21 -3.56 -0.07 5.10
N GLY A 22 -4.00 -1.33 5.15
CA GLY A 22 -5.02 -1.87 4.26
C GLY A 22 -6.41 -1.24 4.47
N GLU A 23 -6.89 -1.13 5.72
CA GLU A 23 -8.16 -0.47 6.00
C GLU A 23 -8.13 1.02 5.64
N SER A 24 -7.01 1.70 5.93
CA SER A 24 -6.85 3.12 5.56
C SER A 24 -6.87 3.32 4.05
N ALA A 25 -6.20 2.43 3.30
CA ALA A 25 -6.24 2.45 1.84
C ALA A 25 -7.66 2.16 1.31
N TYR A 26 -8.37 1.18 1.88
CA TYR A 26 -9.74 0.82 1.50
C TYR A 26 -10.68 2.03 1.63
N GLU A 27 -10.72 2.66 2.81
CA GLU A 27 -11.61 3.80 3.07
C GLU A 27 -11.23 5.04 2.24
N THR A 28 -9.94 5.26 2.01
CA THR A 28 -9.46 6.35 1.15
C THR A 28 -9.95 6.18 -0.29
N ILE A 29 -9.79 4.98 -0.85
CA ILE A 29 -10.24 4.66 -2.22
C ILE A 29 -11.75 4.76 -2.32
N LEU A 30 -12.47 4.20 -1.35
CA LEU A 30 -13.94 4.27 -1.30
C LEU A 30 -14.42 5.73 -1.31
N GLY A 31 -13.83 6.59 -0.48
CA GLY A 31 -14.16 8.01 -0.42
C GLY A 31 -13.90 8.76 -1.74
N LEU A 32 -12.73 8.53 -2.36
CA LEU A 32 -12.37 9.16 -3.63
C LEU A 32 -13.31 8.72 -4.76
N GLN A 33 -13.58 7.42 -4.88
CA GLN A 33 -14.42 6.88 -5.94
C GLN A 33 -15.89 7.26 -5.78
N ASN A 34 -16.41 7.34 -4.55
CA ASN A 34 -17.76 7.87 -4.28
C ASN A 34 -17.89 9.34 -4.71
N GLY A 35 -16.79 10.09 -4.71
CA GLY A 35 -16.71 11.45 -5.27
C GLY A 35 -16.57 11.51 -6.80
N GLY A 36 -16.57 10.37 -7.49
CA GLY A 36 -16.36 10.28 -8.94
C GLY A 36 -14.90 10.43 -9.37
N VAL A 37 -13.94 10.30 -8.45
CA VAL A 37 -12.50 10.43 -8.73
C VAL A 37 -11.81 9.08 -8.62
N GLN A 38 -11.02 8.73 -9.63
CA GLN A 38 -10.25 7.48 -9.61
C GLN A 38 -9.05 7.60 -8.65
N ALA A 39 -8.93 6.64 -7.73
CA ALA A 39 -7.76 6.49 -6.88
C ALA A 39 -6.70 5.60 -7.55
N THR A 40 -5.43 5.84 -7.25
CA THR A 40 -4.31 4.99 -7.67
C THR A 40 -3.57 4.51 -6.43
N ALA A 41 -3.49 3.20 -6.21
CA ALA A 41 -2.74 2.62 -5.11
C ALA A 41 -1.26 2.45 -5.50
N GLU A 42 -0.35 3.00 -4.71
CA GLU A 42 1.09 3.00 -4.98
C GLU A 42 1.93 2.83 -3.70
N HIS A 43 3.20 2.44 -3.79
CA HIS A 43 3.89 1.88 -4.97
C HIS A 43 3.87 0.36 -4.87
N PHE A 44 3.17 -0.29 -5.80
CA PHE A 44 3.15 -1.74 -5.88
C PHE A 44 4.46 -2.24 -6.53
N ILE A 45 5.36 -2.96 -5.85
CA ILE A 45 5.35 -3.41 -4.45
C ILE A 45 6.77 -3.35 -3.86
N ASN A 46 6.91 -3.48 -2.53
CA ASN A 46 8.18 -3.51 -1.79
C ASN A 46 9.04 -2.24 -1.92
N TYR A 47 8.41 -1.10 -2.19
CA TYR A 47 9.06 0.22 -2.20
C TYR A 47 9.13 0.77 -0.77
N GLU A 48 10.19 0.41 -0.05
CA GLU A 48 10.35 0.72 1.38
C GLU A 48 11.62 1.54 1.68
N GLN A 49 12.40 1.88 0.66
CA GLN A 49 13.63 2.67 0.81
C GLN A 49 13.84 3.62 -0.38
N GLU A 50 14.42 4.78 -0.11
CA GLU A 50 14.73 5.80 -1.14
C GLU A 50 16.18 5.74 -1.63
N HIS A 51 17.02 4.89 -1.01
CA HIS A 51 18.42 4.84 -1.38
C HIS A 51 18.65 3.92 -2.57
N PHE A 52 18.92 4.52 -3.71
CA PHE A 52 19.06 3.84 -5.01
C PHE A 52 17.80 3.08 -5.47
N PRO A 53 16.63 3.73 -5.55
CA PRO A 53 15.29 3.12 -5.70
C PRO A 53 15.04 2.42 -7.05
N THR A 54 16.05 2.40 -7.91
CA THR A 54 16.02 1.84 -9.27
C THR A 54 17.10 0.80 -9.49
N LEU A 55 17.91 0.51 -8.47
CA LEU A 55 19.09 -0.36 -8.55
C LEU A 55 19.09 -1.47 -7.50
N GLU A 56 18.26 -1.36 -6.46
CA GLU A 56 18.12 -2.39 -5.45
C GLU A 56 17.20 -3.52 -5.90
N SER A 57 17.24 -4.60 -5.13
CA SER A 57 16.24 -5.65 -5.19
C SER A 57 15.74 -5.95 -3.79
N SER A 58 14.42 -6.00 -3.65
CA SER A 58 13.74 -6.44 -2.42
C SER A 58 13.52 -7.95 -2.46
N ASN A 59 14.38 -8.70 -1.78
CA ASN A 59 14.25 -10.16 -1.64
C ASN A 59 13.39 -10.49 -0.41
N VAL A 60 12.16 -10.95 -0.65
CA VAL A 60 11.15 -11.20 0.37
C VAL A 60 10.61 -12.63 0.19
N ASP A 61 10.39 -13.36 1.29
CA ASP A 61 9.76 -14.68 1.23
C ASP A 61 8.26 -14.60 0.94
N ASP A 62 7.67 -15.71 0.50
CA ASP A 62 6.27 -15.77 0.07
C ASP A 62 5.28 -15.37 1.16
N GLN A 63 5.51 -15.81 2.40
CA GLN A 63 4.62 -15.50 3.51
C GLN A 63 4.65 -14.01 3.81
N THR A 64 5.85 -13.43 3.99
CA THR A 64 6.00 -11.99 4.24
C THR A 64 5.43 -11.16 3.09
N GLN A 65 5.60 -11.59 1.85
CA GLN A 65 5.06 -10.91 0.68
C GLN A 65 3.53 -10.83 0.75
N HIS A 66 2.86 -11.92 1.09
CA HIS A 66 1.39 -11.98 1.09
C HIS A 66 0.76 -11.38 2.34
N GLU A 67 1.35 -11.61 3.52
CA GLU A 67 0.78 -11.17 4.79
C GLU A 67 1.08 -9.70 5.09
N ILE A 68 2.25 -9.19 4.67
CA ILE A 68 2.69 -7.83 5.02
C ILE A 68 2.56 -6.88 3.84
N TYR A 69 3.19 -7.19 2.70
CA TYR A 69 3.34 -6.21 1.61
C TYR A 69 2.18 -6.18 0.64
N ALA A 70 1.58 -7.33 0.34
CA ALA A 70 0.46 -7.42 -0.60
C ALA A 70 -0.89 -7.11 0.07
N HIS A 71 -1.01 -7.30 1.39
CA HIS A 71 -2.26 -7.12 2.12
C HIS A 71 -2.90 -5.72 1.91
N PRO A 72 -2.15 -4.59 1.98
CA PRO A 72 -2.75 -3.29 1.72
C PRO A 72 -3.33 -3.14 0.31
N PHE A 73 -2.65 -3.69 -0.70
CA PHE A 73 -3.11 -3.64 -2.09
C PHE A 73 -4.30 -4.56 -2.33
N LEU A 74 -4.37 -5.71 -1.65
CA LEU A 74 -5.58 -6.55 -1.65
C LEU A 74 -6.79 -5.76 -1.15
N ARG A 75 -6.63 -5.02 -0.05
CA ARG A 75 -7.70 -4.14 0.47
C ARG A 75 -8.04 -3.02 -0.50
N SER A 76 -7.04 -2.42 -1.16
CA SER A 76 -7.27 -1.44 -2.23
C SER A 76 -8.14 -1.99 -3.38
N VAL A 77 -7.86 -3.21 -3.85
CA VAL A 77 -8.66 -3.86 -4.91
C VAL A 77 -10.08 -4.16 -4.44
N MET A 78 -10.26 -4.60 -3.19
CA MET A 78 -11.58 -4.84 -2.61
C MET A 78 -12.43 -3.57 -2.54
N ALA A 79 -11.83 -2.39 -2.31
CA ALA A 79 -12.55 -1.12 -2.32
C ALA A 79 -13.10 -0.77 -3.71
N VAL A 80 -12.39 -1.13 -4.78
CA VAL A 80 -12.92 -0.97 -6.14
C VAL A 80 -14.12 -1.87 -6.38
N GLY A 81 -14.04 -3.13 -5.94
CA GLY A 81 -15.14 -4.10 -6.09
C GLY A 81 -16.40 -3.78 -5.27
N SER A 82 -16.30 -2.94 -4.23
CA SER A 82 -17.46 -2.52 -3.43
C SER A 82 -18.21 -1.33 -4.04
N VAL A 83 -17.57 -0.55 -4.91
CA VAL A 83 -18.23 0.50 -5.69
C VAL A 83 -18.81 -0.15 -6.94
N GLY A 84 -20.10 -0.50 -6.89
CA GLY A 84 -20.81 -1.07 -8.03
C GLY A 84 -20.74 -0.13 -9.23
N THR A 85 -20.14 -0.60 -10.33
CA THR A 85 -20.32 -0.03 -11.67
C THR A 85 -21.74 -0.24 -12.16
#